data_AF-A0A4R8FDD6-F1
#
_entry.id   AF-A0A4R8FDD6-F1
#
_cell.length_a   1.000
_cell.length_b   1.000
_cell.length_c   1.000
_cell.angle_alpha   90.00
_cell.angle_beta   90.00
_cell.angle_gamma   90.00
#
_symmetry.space_group_name_H-M   'P 1'
#
loop_
_entity.id
_entity.type
_entity.pdbx_description
1 polymer ?
#
loop_
_entity_poly.entity_id
_entity_poly.type
_entity_poly.pdbx_seq_one_letter_code
_entity_poly.pdbx_strand_id
1 'polypeptide(L)'
;MAASCLELSINAMEKSLSQRLAAGEALLPSLADVTPDKASPQIQCIYESIQATLRVPFNNYLFRVLANWPDYFDSIWHALAPGIGTYAFEQLSDELRAMAILDDAPTARVDWPEIGALEDIQAFTDSIHYVLPKLVLITTCLELGLVPVPHTSAPLPYGVAPGTRKLPMVSESEASDEVKAIFQDIKTTHSHPGVASYYRGIANSPEFLCSAWQRVKASVTSNEYRTRKKRDSGICAAGRDSATRYSIA
;
A
#
# COMPACT_ATOMS: atom_id res chain seq x y z
N MET A 1 -38.51 17.11 -3.28
CA MET A 1 -37.61 17.78 -2.31
C MET A 1 -36.54 16.85 -1.74
N ALA A 2 -36.86 15.64 -1.25
CA ALA A 2 -35.86 14.72 -0.69
C ALA A 2 -34.75 14.28 -1.68
N ALA A 3 -35.09 14.03 -2.96
CA ALA A 3 -34.10 13.67 -3.99
C ALA A 3 -33.06 14.79 -4.26
N SER A 4 -33.49 16.05 -4.20
CA SER A 4 -32.61 17.21 -4.43
C SER A 4 -31.62 17.44 -3.29
N CYS A 5 -32.00 17.17 -2.03
CA CYS A 5 -31.06 17.23 -0.91
C CYS A 5 -30.02 16.10 -0.94
N LEU A 6 -30.40 14.90 -1.41
CA LEU A 6 -29.49 13.76 -1.50
C LEU A 6 -28.44 13.98 -2.59
N GLU A 7 -28.85 14.48 -3.76
CA GLU A 7 -27.95 14.85 -4.86
C GLU A 7 -26.98 15.98 -4.47
N LEU A 8 -27.47 16.99 -3.73
CA LEU A 8 -26.62 18.08 -3.23
C LEU A 8 -25.58 17.59 -2.21
N SER A 9 -25.92 16.62 -1.35
CA SER A 9 -25.00 16.05 -0.35
C SER A 9 -23.94 15.14 -0.98
N ILE A 10 -24.32 14.34 -1.99
CA ILE A 10 -23.37 13.50 -2.74
C ILE A 10 -22.39 14.40 -3.52
N ASN A 11 -22.89 15.42 -4.21
CA ASN A 11 -22.05 16.37 -4.95
C ASN A 11 -21.08 17.14 -4.03
N ALA A 12 -21.51 17.50 -2.82
CA ALA A 12 -20.64 18.16 -1.84
C ALA A 12 -19.52 17.23 -1.30
N MET A 13 -19.85 15.95 -1.05
CA MET A 13 -18.87 14.93 -0.65
C MET A 13 -17.86 14.62 -1.77
N GLU A 14 -18.31 14.47 -3.02
CA GLU A 14 -17.43 14.23 -4.18
C GLU A 14 -16.50 15.42 -4.44
N LYS A 15 -17.00 16.65 -4.25
CA LYS A 15 -16.19 17.87 -4.33
C LYS A 15 -15.14 17.92 -3.22
N SER A 16 -15.49 17.51 -2.01
CA SER A 16 -14.55 17.40 -0.88
C SER A 16 -13.47 16.33 -1.12
N LEU A 17 -13.83 15.16 -1.65
CA LEU A 17 -12.87 14.11 -2.00
C LEU A 17 -11.89 14.57 -3.08
N SER A 18 -12.40 15.18 -4.16
CA SER A 18 -11.57 15.67 -5.26
C SER A 18 -10.56 16.73 -4.80
N GLN A 19 -10.98 17.62 -3.90
CA GLN A 19 -10.09 18.62 -3.30
C GLN A 19 -9.00 17.98 -2.42
N ARG A 20 -9.35 16.98 -1.61
CA ARG A 20 -8.38 16.26 -0.78
C ARG A 20 -7.36 15.49 -1.62
N LEU A 21 -7.81 14.84 -2.70
CA LEU A 21 -6.91 14.15 -3.63
C LEU A 21 -5.94 15.11 -4.30
N ALA A 22 -6.43 16.24 -4.84
CA ALA A 22 -5.57 17.26 -5.46
C ALA A 22 -4.55 17.85 -4.45
N ALA A 23 -4.96 18.07 -3.20
CA ALA A 23 -4.05 18.53 -2.15
C ALA A 23 -2.96 17.49 -1.84
N GLY A 24 -3.32 16.20 -1.77
CA GLY A 24 -2.37 15.11 -1.56
C GLY A 24 -1.38 14.97 -2.72
N GLU A 25 -1.85 15.07 -3.96
CA GLU A 25 -1.00 15.03 -5.15
C GLU A 25 0.00 16.18 -5.21
N ALA A 26 -0.41 17.38 -4.78
CA ALA A 26 0.47 18.55 -4.70
C ALA A 26 1.48 18.44 -3.54
N LEU A 27 1.08 17.83 -2.41
CA LEU A 27 1.92 17.72 -1.22
C LEU A 27 3.02 16.67 -1.38
N LEU A 28 2.69 15.48 -1.89
CA LEU A 28 3.58 14.31 -1.84
C LEU A 28 4.98 14.55 -2.43
N PRO A 29 5.17 15.26 -3.58
CA PRO A 29 6.49 15.54 -4.13
C PRO A 29 7.38 16.41 -3.23
N SER A 30 6.79 17.18 -2.31
CA SER A 30 7.54 18.07 -1.40
C SER A 30 8.05 17.36 -0.15
N LEU A 31 7.56 16.15 0.13
CA LEU A 31 7.88 15.43 1.35
C LEU A 31 9.21 14.68 1.22
N ALA A 32 9.95 14.60 2.33
CA ALA A 32 11.16 13.81 2.36
C ALA A 32 10.81 12.31 2.39
N ASP A 33 11.56 11.50 1.65
CA ASP A 33 11.54 10.05 1.82
C ASP A 33 12.38 9.68 3.05
N VAL A 34 11.74 9.58 4.21
CA VAL A 34 12.40 9.27 5.48
C VAL A 34 12.74 7.79 5.55
N THR A 35 13.84 7.40 4.90
CA THR A 35 14.34 6.01 4.93
C THR A 35 14.89 5.64 6.32
N PRO A 36 15.00 4.34 6.67
CA PRO A 36 15.48 3.94 8.00
C PRO A 36 16.83 4.53 8.42
N ASP A 37 17.74 4.73 7.47
CA ASP A 37 19.05 5.38 7.67
C ASP A 37 18.97 6.89 7.90
N LYS A 38 17.86 7.54 7.50
CA LYS A 38 17.60 8.98 7.68
C LYS A 38 16.61 9.25 8.84
N ALA A 39 16.03 8.21 9.42
CA ALA A 39 15.02 8.30 10.45
C ALA A 39 15.63 8.76 11.79
N SER A 40 14.91 9.62 12.51
CA SER A 40 15.24 9.93 13.90
C SER A 40 15.05 8.69 14.80
N PRO A 41 15.63 8.67 16.01
CA PRO A 41 15.46 7.53 16.93
C PRO A 41 13.99 7.18 17.22
N GLN A 42 13.11 8.18 17.36
CA GLN A 42 11.67 7.98 17.53
C GLN A 42 11.06 7.24 16.33
N ILE A 43 11.37 7.69 15.11
CA ILE A 43 10.86 7.06 13.89
C ILE A 43 11.43 5.64 13.72
N GLN A 44 12.69 5.41 14.09
CA GLN A 44 13.29 4.07 14.07
C GLN A 44 12.52 3.09 14.98
N CYS A 45 12.16 3.50 16.20
CA CYS A 45 11.32 2.68 17.08
C CYS A 45 9.96 2.34 16.47
N ILE A 46 9.29 3.32 15.84
CA ILE A 46 8.01 3.10 15.16
C ILE A 46 8.18 2.12 13.99
N TYR A 47 9.24 2.29 13.19
CA TYR A 47 9.60 1.40 12.09
C TYR A 47 9.84 -0.04 12.53
N GLU A 48 10.57 -0.26 13.62
CA GLU A 48 10.76 -1.60 14.19
C GLU A 48 9.43 -2.21 14.63
N SER A 49 8.57 -1.40 15.26
CA SER A 49 7.23 -1.84 15.66
C SER A 49 6.35 -2.21 14.47
N ILE A 50 6.39 -1.43 13.39
CA ILE A 50 5.69 -1.72 12.14
C ILE A 50 6.17 -3.02 11.51
N GLN A 51 7.48 -3.21 11.39
CA GLN A 51 8.05 -4.43 10.83
C GLN A 51 7.61 -5.67 11.61
N ALA A 52 7.63 -5.59 12.94
CA ALA A 52 7.24 -6.69 13.80
C ALA A 52 5.72 -6.95 13.82
N THR A 53 4.90 -5.91 13.77
CA THR A 53 3.42 -6.02 13.76
C THR A 53 2.91 -6.49 12.41
N LEU A 54 3.44 -5.93 11.31
CA LEU A 54 3.08 -6.34 9.95
C LEU A 54 3.81 -7.60 9.49
N ARG A 55 4.77 -8.07 10.29
CA ARG A 55 5.57 -9.28 10.09
C ARG A 55 6.38 -9.25 8.79
N VAL A 56 6.91 -8.09 8.39
CA VAL A 56 7.73 -7.90 7.19
C VAL A 56 9.05 -7.19 7.48
N PRO A 57 10.13 -7.45 6.72
CA PRO A 57 11.48 -6.95 7.02
C PRO A 57 11.76 -5.54 6.47
N PHE A 58 10.73 -4.77 6.08
CA PHE A 58 10.89 -3.43 5.50
C PHE A 58 9.72 -2.52 5.84
N ASN A 59 9.96 -1.20 5.82
CA ASN A 59 8.92 -0.19 5.98
C ASN A 59 8.41 0.26 4.62
N ASN A 60 7.10 0.12 4.38
CA ASN A 60 6.48 0.56 3.13
C ASN A 60 6.51 2.09 2.98
N TYR A 61 6.45 2.56 1.74
CA TYR A 61 6.46 3.99 1.38
C TYR A 61 5.43 4.81 2.14
N LEU A 62 4.23 4.26 2.39
CA LEU A 62 3.20 4.91 3.22
C LEU A 62 3.77 5.41 4.56
N PHE A 63 4.48 4.55 5.27
CA PHE A 63 5.04 4.88 6.59
C PHE A 63 6.22 5.85 6.49
N ARG A 64 7.00 5.79 5.41
CA ARG A 64 8.08 6.75 5.16
C ARG A 64 7.58 8.15 4.85
N VAL A 65 6.40 8.25 4.24
CA VAL A 65 5.69 9.51 4.06
C VAL A 65 5.18 10.02 5.40
N LEU A 66 4.50 9.18 6.19
CA LEU A 66 3.97 9.57 7.51
C LEU A 66 5.05 10.02 8.51
N ALA A 67 6.27 9.50 8.38
CA ALA A 67 7.41 9.91 9.19
C ALA A 67 7.81 11.40 9.06
N ASN A 68 7.27 12.13 8.08
CA ASN A 68 7.39 13.60 8.03
C ASN A 68 6.60 14.32 9.15
N TRP A 69 5.74 13.60 9.87
CA TRP A 69 4.99 14.11 11.04
C TRP A 69 5.13 13.16 12.23
N PRO A 70 6.29 13.16 12.95
CA PRO A 70 6.61 12.15 13.96
C PRO A 70 5.57 11.99 15.06
N ASP A 71 5.07 13.08 15.65
CA ASP A 71 4.11 13.02 16.76
C ASP A 71 2.75 12.48 16.31
N TYR A 72 2.30 12.87 15.11
CA TYR A 72 1.10 12.33 14.51
C TYR A 72 1.27 10.84 14.23
N PHE A 73 2.38 10.46 13.59
CA PHE A 73 2.67 9.09 13.21
C PHE A 73 2.77 8.16 14.44
N ASP A 74 3.45 8.62 15.48
CA ASP A 74 3.55 7.91 16.76
C ASP A 74 2.16 7.66 17.36
N SER A 75 1.35 8.71 17.45
CA SER A 75 0.00 8.64 18.02
C SER A 75 -0.91 7.68 17.25
N ILE A 76 -0.95 7.77 15.92
CA ILE A 76 -1.80 6.88 15.12
C ILE A 76 -1.29 5.44 15.14
N TRP A 77 0.02 5.22 15.15
CA TRP A 77 0.56 3.87 15.15
C TRP A 77 0.24 3.16 16.48
N HIS A 78 0.41 3.84 17.61
CA HIS A 78 0.05 3.30 18.92
C HIS A 78 -1.44 2.96 19.03
N ALA A 79 -2.31 3.75 18.41
CA ALA A 79 -3.75 3.46 18.39
C ALA A 79 -4.07 2.23 17.53
N LEU A 80 -3.47 2.11 16.35
CA LEU A 80 -3.81 1.08 15.37
C LEU A 80 -3.14 -0.28 15.62
N ALA A 81 -1.88 -0.28 16.07
CA ALA A 81 -1.04 -1.48 16.14
C ALA A 81 -1.68 -2.66 16.93
N PRO A 82 -2.36 -2.44 18.08
CA PRO A 82 -2.99 -3.52 18.82
C PRO A 82 -4.03 -4.30 18.01
N GLY A 83 -4.83 -3.63 17.19
CA GLY A 83 -5.83 -4.28 16.34
C GLY A 83 -5.23 -4.86 15.07
N ILE A 84 -4.27 -4.16 14.45
CA ILE A 84 -3.56 -4.64 13.25
C ILE A 84 -2.81 -5.96 13.54
N GLY A 85 -2.23 -6.10 14.73
CA GLY A 85 -1.44 -7.26 15.13
C GLY A 85 -2.25 -8.51 15.50
N THR A 86 -3.48 -8.67 14.99
CA THR A 86 -4.39 -9.78 15.36
C THR A 86 -4.66 -10.73 14.19
N TYR A 87 -5.04 -11.97 14.51
CA TYR A 87 -5.49 -12.94 13.50
C TYR A 87 -6.72 -12.48 12.72
N ALA A 88 -7.65 -11.76 13.35
CA ALA A 88 -8.81 -11.19 12.64
C ALA A 88 -8.40 -10.19 11.55
N PHE A 89 -7.43 -9.31 11.84
CA PHE A 89 -6.91 -8.38 10.84
C PHE A 89 -6.14 -9.11 9.72
N GLU A 90 -5.42 -10.18 10.07
CA GLU A 90 -4.75 -11.06 9.10
C GLU A 90 -5.76 -11.69 8.13
N GLN A 91 -6.85 -12.25 8.66
CA GLN A 91 -7.89 -12.89 7.85
C GLN A 91 -8.55 -11.92 6.86
N LEU A 92 -8.89 -10.70 7.30
CA LEU A 92 -9.40 -9.67 6.40
C LEU A 92 -8.39 -9.30 5.30
N SER A 93 -7.11 -9.28 5.64
CA SER A 93 -6.03 -9.02 4.68
C SER A 93 -5.90 -10.17 3.67
N ASP A 94 -6.08 -11.41 4.10
CA ASP A 94 -6.05 -12.60 3.24
C ASP A 94 -7.25 -12.65 2.30
N GLU A 95 -8.45 -12.31 2.78
CA GLU A 95 -9.67 -12.17 1.96
C GLU A 95 -9.46 -11.11 0.86
N LEU A 96 -8.92 -9.95 1.22
CA LEU A 96 -8.61 -8.90 0.25
C LEU A 96 -7.55 -9.34 -0.76
N ARG A 97 -6.55 -10.11 -0.34
CA ARG A 97 -5.53 -10.68 -1.23
C ARG A 97 -6.14 -11.63 -2.26
N ALA A 98 -7.05 -12.50 -1.84
CA ALA A 98 -7.71 -13.46 -2.73
C ALA A 98 -8.55 -12.75 -3.81
N MET A 99 -9.17 -11.62 -3.48
CA MET A 99 -9.96 -10.83 -4.44
C MET A 99 -9.12 -10.08 -5.48
N ALA A 100 -7.81 -9.89 -5.24
CA ALA A 100 -6.91 -9.12 -6.11
C ALA A 100 -6.42 -9.89 -7.35
N ILE A 101 -6.68 -11.21 -7.43
CA ILE A 101 -6.27 -12.05 -8.56
C ILE A 101 -7.12 -11.70 -9.79
N LEU A 102 -6.47 -11.37 -10.92
CA LEU A 102 -7.13 -11.15 -12.20
C LEU A 102 -7.40 -12.49 -12.89
N ASP A 103 -8.60 -12.66 -13.47
CA ASP A 103 -9.01 -13.92 -14.09
C ASP A 103 -8.22 -14.19 -15.38
N ASP A 104 -7.90 -13.14 -16.15
CA ASP A 104 -7.11 -13.20 -17.37
C ASP A 104 -5.67 -12.70 -17.14
N ALA A 105 -4.86 -13.50 -16.44
CA ALA A 105 -3.43 -13.23 -16.32
C ALA A 105 -2.73 -13.41 -17.69
N PRO A 106 -1.85 -12.48 -18.13
CA PRO A 106 -1.12 -12.64 -19.38
C PRO A 106 -0.33 -13.96 -19.41
N THR A 107 -0.59 -14.81 -20.40
CA THR A 107 0.01 -16.15 -20.54
C THR A 107 1.34 -16.16 -21.31
N ALA A 108 1.80 -15.00 -21.79
CA ALA A 108 3.03 -14.88 -22.55
C ALA A 108 4.23 -15.32 -21.70
N ARG A 109 4.87 -16.42 -22.11
CA ARG A 109 6.00 -17.04 -21.41
C ARG A 109 7.20 -16.09 -21.45
N VAL A 110 7.76 -15.79 -20.29
CA VAL A 110 9.02 -15.08 -20.12
C VAL A 110 9.97 -16.02 -19.42
N ASP A 111 11.21 -16.06 -19.87
CA ASP A 111 12.27 -16.75 -19.15
C ASP A 111 12.77 -15.86 -18.00
N TRP A 112 11.93 -15.69 -16.97
CA TRP A 112 12.27 -14.89 -15.79
C TRP A 112 13.60 -15.26 -15.14
N PRO A 113 14.00 -16.56 -15.07
CA PRO A 113 15.33 -16.94 -14.59
C PRO A 113 16.51 -16.27 -15.31
N GLU A 114 16.39 -15.94 -16.59
CA GLU A 114 17.49 -15.33 -17.36
C GLU A 114 17.62 -13.81 -17.15
N ILE A 115 16.56 -13.16 -16.66
CA ILE A 115 16.44 -11.68 -16.62
C ILE A 115 16.74 -11.11 -15.22
N GLY A 116 16.93 -11.95 -14.19
CA GLY A 116 17.31 -11.48 -12.86
C GLY A 116 17.43 -12.57 -11.79
N ALA A 117 17.73 -12.14 -10.55
CA ALA A 117 17.82 -13.00 -9.37
C ALA A 117 16.43 -13.46 -8.93
N LEU A 118 15.83 -14.39 -9.69
CA LEU A 118 14.42 -14.76 -9.56
C LEU A 118 14.06 -15.23 -8.15
N GLU A 119 14.93 -15.97 -7.46
CA GLU A 119 14.67 -16.44 -6.10
C GLU A 119 14.53 -15.28 -5.10
N ASP A 120 15.41 -14.28 -5.18
CA ASP A 120 15.35 -13.09 -4.32
C ASP A 120 14.13 -12.23 -4.64
N ILE A 121 13.85 -12.04 -5.93
CA ILE A 121 12.72 -11.25 -6.41
C ILE A 121 11.39 -11.92 -6.06
N GLN A 122 11.27 -13.24 -6.20
CA GLN A 122 10.06 -13.98 -5.89
C GLN A 122 9.75 -13.91 -4.39
N ALA A 123 10.72 -14.21 -3.52
CA ALA A 123 10.50 -14.12 -2.08
C ALA A 123 10.21 -12.68 -1.61
N PHE A 124 10.81 -11.67 -2.25
CA PHE A 124 10.44 -10.28 -2.00
C PHE A 124 9.02 -9.94 -2.50
N THR A 125 8.64 -10.46 -3.68
CA THR A 125 7.30 -10.31 -4.23
C THR A 125 6.26 -10.92 -3.30
N ASP A 126 6.51 -12.12 -2.75
CA ASP A 126 5.64 -12.76 -1.77
C ASP A 126 5.48 -11.90 -0.52
N SER A 127 6.56 -11.28 -0.04
CA SER A 127 6.54 -10.36 1.11
C SER A 127 5.72 -9.09 0.81
N ILE A 128 5.76 -8.61 -0.42
CA ILE A 128 4.97 -7.46 -0.88
C ILE A 128 3.49 -7.83 -1.02
N HIS A 129 3.17 -8.98 -1.64
CA HIS A 129 1.80 -9.51 -1.73
C HIS A 129 1.20 -9.76 -0.34
N TYR A 130 2.02 -10.20 0.60
CA TYR A 130 1.63 -10.39 1.99
C TYR A 130 1.18 -9.07 2.65
N VAL A 131 1.95 -7.99 2.51
CA VAL A 131 1.71 -6.72 3.23
C VAL A 131 0.75 -5.76 2.52
N LEU A 132 0.66 -5.77 1.18
CA LEU A 132 -0.16 -4.79 0.44
C LEU A 132 -1.64 -4.73 0.90
N PRO A 133 -2.35 -5.87 1.09
CA PRO A 133 -3.73 -5.84 1.59
C PRO A 133 -3.84 -5.21 2.99
N LYS A 134 -2.86 -5.45 3.87
CA LYS A 134 -2.80 -4.82 5.21
C LYS A 134 -2.72 -3.30 5.09
N LEU A 135 -1.92 -2.79 4.15
CA LEU A 135 -1.79 -1.35 3.94
C LEU A 135 -3.10 -0.73 3.43
N VAL A 136 -3.84 -1.42 2.56
CA VAL A 136 -5.16 -0.96 2.12
C VAL A 136 -6.11 -0.85 3.30
N LEU A 137 -6.17 -1.86 4.18
CA LEU A 137 -6.99 -1.80 5.39
C LEU A 137 -6.54 -0.68 6.35
N ILE A 138 -5.24 -0.50 6.57
CA ILE A 138 -4.69 0.57 7.42
C ILE A 138 -5.07 1.95 6.89
N THR A 139 -4.88 2.20 5.59
CA THR A 139 -5.26 3.48 4.98
C THR A 139 -6.76 3.71 5.00
N THR A 140 -7.56 2.65 4.93
CA THR A 140 -9.01 2.72 5.10
C THR A 140 -9.38 3.12 6.53
N CYS A 141 -8.72 2.54 7.55
CA CYS A 141 -8.90 2.95 8.93
C CYS A 141 -8.58 4.44 9.13
N LEU A 142 -7.45 4.91 8.57
CA LEU A 142 -7.06 6.33 8.65
C LEU A 142 -8.06 7.26 7.97
N GLU A 143 -8.50 6.94 6.75
CA GLU A 143 -9.48 7.73 6.00
C GLU A 143 -10.84 7.81 6.70
N LEU A 144 -11.24 6.74 7.40
CA LEU A 144 -12.53 6.64 8.09
C LEU A 144 -12.46 7.03 9.57
N GLY A 145 -11.28 7.32 10.11
CA GLY A 145 -11.08 7.56 11.54
C GLY A 145 -11.38 6.33 12.41
N LEU A 146 -11.21 5.13 11.87
CA LEU A 146 -11.45 3.88 12.58
C LEU A 146 -10.19 3.40 13.30
N VAL A 147 -10.37 2.83 14.48
CA VAL A 147 -9.32 2.11 15.21
C VAL A 147 -9.74 0.63 15.27
N PRO A 148 -8.98 -0.29 14.65
CA PRO A 148 -9.28 -1.71 14.77
C PRO A 148 -9.09 -2.11 16.23
N VAL A 149 -10.13 -2.67 16.82
CA VAL A 149 -10.13 -3.13 18.21
C VAL A 149 -9.79 -4.62 18.25
N PRO A 150 -8.94 -5.09 19.19
CA PRO A 150 -8.55 -6.50 19.26
C PRO A 150 -9.66 -7.47 19.70
N HIS A 151 -10.90 -6.98 19.90
CA HIS A 151 -11.93 -7.71 20.63
C HIS A 151 -12.12 -9.13 20.10
N THR A 152 -11.95 -10.11 20.98
CA THR A 152 -12.08 -11.57 20.76
C THR A 152 -11.01 -12.27 19.91
N SER A 153 -10.09 -11.56 19.24
CA SER A 153 -9.03 -12.19 18.45
C SER A 153 -7.71 -12.31 19.24
N ALA A 154 -7.04 -13.45 19.10
CA ALA A 154 -5.68 -13.61 19.59
C ALA A 154 -4.69 -12.72 18.81
N PRO A 155 -3.61 -12.24 19.46
CA PRO A 155 -2.52 -11.57 18.76
C PRO A 155 -1.75 -12.57 17.87
N LEU A 156 -1.24 -12.07 16.75
CA LEU A 156 -0.25 -12.77 15.94
C LEU A 156 1.09 -12.83 16.68
N PRO A 157 1.99 -13.77 16.33
CA PRO A 157 3.35 -13.70 16.83
C PRO A 157 3.99 -12.35 16.43
N TYR A 158 4.70 -11.73 17.34
CA TYR A 158 5.38 -10.47 17.08
C TYR A 158 6.74 -10.73 16.44
N GLY A 159 7.06 -9.98 15.38
CA GLY A 159 8.32 -10.09 14.66
C GLY A 159 8.15 -10.49 13.20
N VAL A 160 9.24 -10.46 12.45
CA VAL A 160 9.27 -10.76 11.02
C VAL A 160 8.86 -12.22 10.79
N ALA A 161 7.94 -12.46 9.84
CA ALA A 161 7.51 -13.81 9.52
C ALA A 161 8.64 -14.59 8.81
N PRO A 162 8.82 -15.90 9.11
CA PRO A 162 9.75 -16.75 8.38
C PRO A 162 9.47 -16.73 6.87
N GLY A 163 10.51 -16.75 6.05
CA GLY A 163 10.41 -16.75 4.59
C GLY A 163 10.17 -15.38 3.96
N THR A 164 9.87 -14.34 4.75
CA THR A 164 9.81 -12.98 4.22
C THR A 164 11.22 -12.45 3.89
N ARG A 165 11.33 -11.66 2.82
CA ARG A 165 12.57 -11.13 2.29
C ARG A 165 12.43 -9.63 2.02
N LYS A 166 13.54 -8.89 2.17
CA LYS A 166 13.66 -7.50 1.73
C LYS A 166 14.69 -7.41 0.60
N LEU A 167 14.44 -6.52 -0.35
CA LEU A 167 15.47 -6.02 -1.25
C LEU A 167 15.87 -4.59 -0.84
N PRO A 168 17.12 -4.16 -1.11
CA PRO A 168 17.49 -2.75 -1.03
C PRO A 168 16.51 -1.89 -1.83
N MET A 169 16.15 -0.71 -1.35
CA MET A 169 15.21 0.16 -2.07
C MET A 169 15.99 1.18 -2.87
N VAL A 170 15.94 1.13 -4.20
CA VAL A 170 16.58 2.14 -5.04
C VAL A 170 15.89 3.49 -4.81
N SER A 171 16.67 4.52 -4.51
CA SER A 171 16.18 5.90 -4.37
C SER A 171 15.87 6.51 -5.73
N GLU A 172 14.77 7.26 -5.85
CA GLU A 172 14.40 7.93 -7.10
C GLU A 172 15.47 8.94 -7.56
N SER A 173 16.13 9.63 -6.62
CA SER A 173 17.16 10.64 -6.93
C SER A 173 18.50 10.01 -7.30
N GLU A 174 18.83 8.85 -6.72
CA GLU A 174 20.13 8.17 -6.86
C GLU A 174 20.12 7.05 -7.91
N ALA A 175 18.94 6.71 -8.44
CA ALA A 175 18.78 5.76 -9.53
C ALA A 175 19.58 6.13 -10.79
N SER A 176 19.97 5.13 -11.56
CA SER A 176 20.51 5.32 -12.92
C SER A 176 19.48 6.00 -13.84
N ASP A 177 19.93 6.61 -14.92
CA ASP A 177 19.04 7.29 -15.88
C ASP A 177 18.01 6.35 -16.49
N GLU A 178 18.39 5.09 -16.73
CA GLU A 178 17.49 4.02 -17.19
C GLU A 178 16.37 3.75 -16.18
N VAL A 179 16.71 3.54 -14.90
CA VAL A 179 15.73 3.28 -13.85
C VAL A 179 14.85 4.50 -13.60
N LYS A 180 15.41 5.72 -13.68
CA LYS A 180 14.65 6.99 -13.57
C LYS A 180 13.61 7.10 -14.69
N ALA A 181 13.95 6.73 -15.92
CA ALA A 181 12.99 6.72 -17.02
C ALA A 181 11.83 5.75 -16.76
N ILE A 182 12.11 4.54 -16.26
CA ILE A 182 11.08 3.56 -15.91
C ILE A 182 10.20 4.07 -14.75
N PHE A 183 10.80 4.64 -13.71
CA PHE A 183 10.08 5.24 -12.59
C PHE A 183 9.16 6.38 -13.04
N GLN A 184 9.61 7.23 -13.97
CA GLN A 184 8.78 8.31 -14.50
C GLN A 184 7.58 7.77 -15.30
N ASP A 185 7.77 6.68 -16.06
CA ASP A 185 6.68 6.03 -16.78
C ASP A 185 5.66 5.37 -15.84
N ILE A 186 6.13 4.74 -14.75
CA ILE A 186 5.29 4.21 -13.66
C ILE A 186 4.43 5.30 -13.04
N LYS A 187 5.04 6.43 -12.65
CA LYS A 187 4.33 7.58 -12.05
C LYS A 187 3.26 8.13 -12.97
N THR A 188 3.61 8.36 -14.24
CA THR A 188 2.67 8.86 -15.26
C THR A 188 1.50 7.89 -15.46
N THR A 189 1.79 6.59 -15.63
CA THR A 189 0.78 5.57 -15.92
C THR A 189 -0.19 5.35 -14.76
N HIS A 190 0.30 5.35 -13.51
CA HIS A 190 -0.56 5.24 -12.32
C HIS A 190 -1.21 6.56 -11.93
N SER A 191 -0.82 7.67 -12.56
CA SER A 191 -1.18 9.03 -12.14
C SER A 191 -0.87 9.24 -10.65
N HIS A 192 0.34 8.86 -10.23
CA HIS A 192 0.79 8.93 -8.84
C HIS A 192 2.17 9.60 -8.75
N PRO A 193 2.37 10.58 -7.83
CA PRO A 193 3.60 11.37 -7.81
C PRO A 193 4.85 10.64 -7.28
N GLY A 194 4.69 9.51 -6.57
CA GLY A 194 5.79 8.72 -6.03
C GLY A 194 5.84 7.29 -6.56
N VAL A 195 6.99 6.62 -6.41
CA VAL A 195 7.16 5.22 -6.81
C VAL A 195 6.99 4.27 -5.62
N ALA A 196 6.10 3.28 -5.77
CA ALA A 196 5.84 2.28 -4.72
C ALA A 196 7.08 1.47 -4.35
N SER A 197 7.13 0.97 -3.09
CA SER A 197 8.27 0.20 -2.58
C SER A 197 8.56 -1.07 -3.38
N TYR A 198 7.53 -1.69 -3.98
CA TYR A 198 7.73 -2.86 -4.84
C TYR A 198 8.66 -2.56 -6.03
N TYR A 199 8.32 -1.53 -6.82
CA TYR A 199 9.12 -1.13 -7.97
C TYR A 199 10.53 -0.69 -7.57
N ARG A 200 10.69 -0.02 -6.43
CA ARG A 200 12.00 0.38 -5.89
C ARG A 200 12.86 -0.80 -5.45
N GLY A 201 12.25 -1.88 -4.94
CA GLY A 201 12.95 -3.10 -4.57
C GLY A 201 13.44 -3.89 -5.79
N ILE A 202 12.57 -4.09 -6.79
CA ILE A 202 12.95 -4.82 -8.01
C ILE A 202 13.82 -3.98 -8.97
N ALA A 203 13.94 -2.67 -8.74
CA ALA A 203 14.83 -1.80 -9.51
C ALA A 203 16.33 -2.14 -9.37
N ASN A 204 16.72 -2.96 -8.39
CA ASN A 204 18.07 -3.53 -8.34
C ASN A 204 18.34 -4.50 -9.51
N SER A 205 17.30 -4.90 -10.24
CA SER A 205 17.39 -5.67 -11.48
C SER A 205 16.65 -4.90 -12.59
N PRO A 206 17.28 -3.89 -13.23
CA PRO A 206 16.63 -3.00 -14.20
C PRO A 206 15.95 -3.73 -15.36
N GLU A 207 16.58 -4.77 -15.91
CA GLU A 207 16.02 -5.59 -16.99
C GLU A 207 14.73 -6.31 -16.55
N PHE A 208 14.73 -6.85 -15.32
CA PHE A 208 13.55 -7.47 -14.73
C PHE A 208 12.45 -6.44 -14.51
N LEU A 209 12.77 -5.29 -13.89
CA LEU A 209 11.82 -4.20 -13.65
C LEU A 209 11.19 -3.74 -14.97
N CYS A 210 12.00 -3.51 -16.01
CA CYS A 210 11.52 -3.11 -17.33
C CYS A 210 10.55 -4.16 -17.90
N SER A 211 10.97 -5.44 -17.91
CA SER A 211 10.19 -6.55 -18.45
C SER A 211 8.87 -6.78 -17.70
N ALA A 212 8.89 -6.70 -16.38
CA ALA A 212 7.71 -6.81 -15.54
C ALA A 212 6.78 -5.60 -15.72
N TRP A 213 7.34 -4.38 -15.76
CA TRP A 213 6.58 -3.16 -15.89
C TRP A 213 5.82 -3.08 -17.22
N GLN A 214 6.43 -3.43 -18.36
CA GLN A 214 5.73 -3.41 -19.65
C GLN A 214 4.45 -4.28 -19.65
N ARG A 215 4.47 -5.40 -18.92
CA ARG A 215 3.30 -6.29 -18.77
C ARG A 215 2.26 -5.70 -17.85
N VAL A 216 2.67 -5.20 -16.68
CA VAL A 216 1.77 -4.56 -15.73
C VAL A 216 1.11 -3.31 -16.33
N LYS A 217 1.86 -2.50 -17.10
CA LYS A 217 1.39 -1.30 -17.78
C LYS A 217 0.21 -1.61 -18.73
N ALA A 218 0.28 -2.71 -19.47
CA ALA A 218 -0.81 -3.14 -20.34
C ALA A 218 -2.09 -3.44 -19.54
N SER A 219 -1.97 -4.09 -18.38
CA SER A 219 -3.11 -4.38 -17.50
C SER A 219 -3.65 -3.11 -16.83
N VAL A 220 -2.78 -2.23 -16.29
CA VAL A 220 -3.17 -1.02 -15.55
C VAL A 220 -3.97 -0.04 -16.43
N THR A 221 -3.68 -0.01 -17.73
CA THR A 221 -4.38 0.84 -18.70
C THR A 221 -5.71 0.27 -19.18
N SER A 222 -6.01 -1.00 -18.86
CA SER A 222 -7.25 -1.68 -19.26
C SER A 222 -8.49 -1.19 -18.50
N ASN A 223 -9.67 -1.35 -19.11
CA ASN A 223 -10.95 -1.03 -18.48
C ASN A 223 -11.29 -1.99 -17.33
N GLU A 224 -10.88 -3.27 -17.43
CA GLU A 224 -11.09 -4.26 -16.38
C GLU A 224 -10.39 -3.85 -15.08
N TYR A 225 -9.11 -3.50 -15.18
CA TYR A 225 -8.33 -3.02 -14.03
C TYR A 225 -8.97 -1.79 -13.39
N ARG A 226 -9.38 -0.79 -14.19
CA ARG A 226 -10.04 0.42 -13.68
C ARG A 226 -11.36 0.11 -12.98
N THR A 227 -12.12 -0.86 -13.47
CA THR A 227 -13.39 -1.29 -12.88
C THR A 227 -13.17 -1.99 -11.55
N ARG A 228 -12.21 -2.92 -11.48
CA ARG A 228 -11.82 -3.58 -10.22
C ARG A 228 -11.28 -2.59 -9.20
N LYS A 229 -10.37 -1.69 -9.59
CA LYS A 229 -9.85 -0.63 -8.70
C LYS A 229 -10.97 0.19 -8.05
N LYS A 230 -12.00 0.56 -8.81
CA LYS A 230 -13.18 1.27 -8.29
C LYS A 230 -14.00 0.42 -7.33
N ARG A 231 -14.25 -0.85 -7.68
CA ARG A 231 -14.97 -1.80 -6.81
C ARG A 231 -14.25 -1.99 -5.48
N ASP A 232 -12.95 -2.24 -5.50
CA ASP A 232 -12.18 -2.55 -4.29
C ASP A 232 -12.04 -1.30 -3.39
N SER A 233 -11.91 -0.12 -3.99
CA SER A 233 -12.02 1.18 -3.28
C SER A 233 -13.43 1.41 -2.72
N GLY A 234 -14.46 0.96 -3.45
CA GLY A 234 -15.87 1.03 -3.07
C GLY A 234 -16.26 0.05 -1.97
N ILE A 235 -15.64 -1.13 -1.87
CA ILE A 235 -15.83 -2.10 -0.78
C ILE A 235 -15.25 -1.53 0.52
N CYS A 236 -14.07 -0.91 0.46
CA CYS A 236 -13.50 -0.18 1.60
C CYS A 236 -14.43 0.96 2.05
N ALA A 237 -15.12 1.61 1.10
CA ALA A 237 -16.13 2.63 1.38
C ALA A 237 -17.45 2.07 1.91
N ALA A 238 -17.94 0.92 1.43
CA ALA A 238 -19.14 0.24 1.89
C ALA A 238 -18.98 -0.33 3.31
N GLY A 239 -17.73 -0.59 3.72
CA GLY A 239 -17.33 -0.78 5.11
C GLY A 239 -17.87 0.29 6.06
N ARG A 240 -18.06 1.54 5.58
CA ARG A 240 -18.69 2.64 6.35
C ARG A 240 -20.11 2.32 6.80
N ASP A 241 -20.91 1.66 5.96
CA ASP A 241 -22.30 1.36 6.29
C ASP A 241 -22.40 0.16 7.24
N SER A 242 -21.50 -0.82 7.10
CA SER A 242 -21.41 -1.98 7.99
C SER A 242 -20.73 -1.70 9.33
N ALA A 243 -19.91 -0.65 9.47
CA ALA A 243 -19.39 -0.22 10.77
C ALA A 243 -20.51 0.22 11.72
N THR A 244 -21.66 0.66 11.19
CA THR A 244 -22.90 0.89 11.96
C THR A 244 -23.49 -0.40 12.55
N ARG A 245 -23.15 -1.59 12.02
CA ARG A 245 -23.65 -2.89 12.52
C ARG A 245 -22.76 -3.52 13.60
N TYR A 246 -21.53 -3.06 13.78
CA TYR A 246 -20.63 -3.53 14.84
C TYR A 246 -20.57 -2.59 16.06
N SER A 247 -21.41 -1.55 16.08
CA SER A 247 -21.60 -0.66 17.24
C SER A 247 -22.96 -0.87 17.91
N ILE A 248 -23.45 -2.12 18.04
CA ILE A 248 -24.51 -2.47 19.01
C ILE A 248 -24.29 -3.92 19.49
N ALA A 249 -23.47 -4.07 20.53
CA ALA A 249 -23.64 -5.02 21.65
C ALA A 249 -22.50 -4.82 22.65
#